data_AF-A0A7D9DXT4-F1
#
_entry.id   AF-A0A7D9DXT4-F1
#
_cell.length_a   1.000
_cell.length_b   1.000
_cell.length_c   1.000
_cell.angle_alpha   90.00
_cell.angle_beta   90.00
_cell.angle_gamma   90.00
#
_symmetry.space_group_name_H-M   'P 1'
#
loop_
_entity.id
_entity.type
_entity.pdbx_description
1 polymer ?
#
loop_
_entity_poly.entity_id
_entity_poly.type
_entity_poly.pdbx_seq_one_letter_code
_entity_poly.pdbx_strand_id
1 'polypeptide(L)'
;LKVNPPNDIDNDFRQISVLPQLAKALEKLQLSLHRQDLTIRNNQYAFTQNRSTVSALTCISQKWFNATDNSPDSRMVVHALFLDRKAFDMVDHGILLRKLAELNINKSLGLWIQSFLDGRSQQVKLNYFLSSVSSCPAGVPQGSVILPALVNDNVHINDIEDSVPNSIAVDTHKYGDACTLDQSVKEGDVSQMQEVLNSMQT
;
A
#
# COMPACT_ATOMS: atom_id res chain seq x y z
N LEU A 1 5.97 -12.10 -13.23
CA LEU A 1 7.40 -12.50 -13.09
C LEU A 1 8.19 -11.64 -14.05
N LYS A 2 9.30 -11.03 -13.62
CA LYS A 2 10.13 -10.20 -14.50
C LYS A 2 10.69 -11.09 -15.61
N VAL A 3 10.28 -10.84 -16.85
CA VAL A 3 10.56 -11.70 -18.02
C VAL A 3 11.95 -11.42 -18.59
N ASN A 4 12.52 -10.25 -18.30
CA ASN A 4 13.82 -9.82 -18.79
C ASN A 4 14.84 -9.70 -17.66
N PRO A 5 16.13 -9.99 -17.93
CA PRO A 5 17.20 -9.72 -17.00
C PRO A 5 17.28 -8.21 -16.69
N PRO A 6 17.66 -7.84 -15.45
CA PRO A 6 17.78 -6.43 -15.06
C PRO A 6 18.89 -5.75 -15.86
N ASN A 7 18.58 -4.60 -16.47
CA ASN A 7 19.51 -3.81 -17.27
C ASN A 7 19.88 -2.50 -16.56
N ASP A 8 19.00 -1.97 -15.72
CA ASP A 8 19.19 -0.72 -14.98
C ASP A 8 19.37 -0.99 -13.48
N ILE A 9 20.51 -0.59 -12.93
CA ILE A 9 20.83 -0.85 -11.52
C ILE A 9 19.89 -0.14 -10.55
N ASP A 10 19.38 1.03 -10.93
CA ASP A 10 18.58 1.91 -10.07
C ASP A 10 17.09 1.54 -10.13
N ASN A 11 16.63 1.11 -11.30
CA ASN A 11 15.21 0.81 -11.51
C ASN A 11 14.87 -0.67 -11.36
N ASP A 12 15.79 -1.56 -11.74
CA ASP A 12 15.47 -2.98 -11.88
C ASP A 12 15.72 -3.82 -10.63
N PHE A 13 16.59 -3.36 -9.74
CA PHE A 13 16.89 -4.06 -8.51
C PHE A 13 16.02 -3.54 -7.37
N ARG A 14 15.57 -4.46 -6.52
CA ARG A 14 14.96 -4.12 -5.23
C ARG A 14 15.99 -4.39 -4.14
N GLN A 15 16.26 -3.39 -3.33
CA GLN A 15 17.17 -3.55 -2.19
C GLN A 15 16.50 -4.45 -1.14
N ILE A 16 17.14 -5.57 -0.81
CA ILE A 16 16.64 -6.49 0.22
C ILE A 16 17.38 -6.21 1.52
N SER A 17 16.67 -5.64 2.50
CA SER A 17 17.18 -5.43 3.87
C SER A 17 16.58 -6.46 4.82
N VAL A 18 17.27 -7.57 5.06
CA VAL A 18 16.73 -8.65 5.91
C VAL A 18 16.77 -8.22 7.37
N LEU A 19 15.59 -8.02 7.97
CA LEU A 19 15.47 -7.80 9.41
C LEU A 19 16.07 -8.97 10.22
N PRO A 20 16.80 -8.69 11.32
CA PRO A 20 17.15 -9.70 12.32
C PRO A 20 15.91 -10.43 12.84
N GLN A 21 16.06 -11.71 13.16
CA GLN A 21 14.99 -12.58 13.63
C GLN A 21 14.34 -12.04 14.92
N LEU A 22 15.14 -11.48 15.81
CA LEU A 22 14.66 -10.83 17.03
C LEU A 22 13.77 -9.62 16.71
N ALA A 23 14.17 -8.78 15.74
CA ALA A 23 13.36 -7.65 15.31
C ALA A 23 12.00 -8.10 14.76
N LYS A 24 11.98 -9.15 13.93
CA LYS A 24 10.73 -9.75 13.42
C LYS A 24 9.84 -10.30 14.54
N ALA A 25 10.43 -10.89 15.58
CA ALA A 25 9.68 -11.39 16.73
C ALA A 25 9.05 -10.23 17.53
N LEU A 26 9.80 -9.16 17.76
CA LEU A 26 9.30 -7.95 18.43
C LEU A 26 8.19 -7.28 17.62
N GLU A 27 8.31 -7.17 16.31
CA GLU A 27 7.25 -6.65 15.44
C GLU A 27 5.96 -7.45 15.55
N LYS A 28 6.06 -8.79 15.54
CA LYS A 28 4.88 -9.67 15.70
C LYS A 28 4.23 -9.49 17.06
N LEU A 29 5.04 -9.33 18.12
CA LEU A 29 4.52 -9.04 19.46
C LEU A 29 3.77 -7.72 19.47
N GLN A 30 4.36 -6.65 18.93
CA GLN A 30 3.72 -5.33 18.85
C GLN A 30 2.41 -5.37 18.08
N LEU A 31 2.38 -6.07 16.94
CA LEU A 31 1.17 -6.26 16.14
C LEU A 31 0.09 -7.02 16.91
N SER A 32 0.47 -8.02 17.71
CA SER A 32 -0.48 -8.79 18.52
C SER A 32 -1.07 -7.97 19.67
N LEU A 33 -0.28 -7.10 20.29
CA LEU A 33 -0.68 -6.25 21.40
C LEU A 33 -1.62 -5.12 20.95
N HIS A 34 -1.33 -4.53 19.79
CA HIS A 34 -2.01 -3.32 19.31
C HIS A 34 -2.97 -3.59 18.14
N ARG A 35 -3.35 -4.85 17.92
CA ARG A 35 -4.18 -5.23 16.78
C ARG A 35 -5.51 -4.48 16.73
N GLN A 36 -6.09 -4.20 17.90
CA GLN A 36 -7.38 -3.52 18.01
C GLN A 36 -7.27 -2.02 17.69
N ASP A 37 -6.09 -1.43 17.84
CA ASP A 37 -5.83 -0.04 17.53
C ASP A 37 -5.63 0.20 16.02
N LEU A 38 -5.45 -0.89 15.24
CA LEU A 38 -5.27 -0.83 13.79
C LEU A 38 -6.61 -1.01 13.09
N THR A 39 -7.17 0.10 12.59
CA THR A 39 -8.38 0.07 11.77
C THR A 39 -7.99 -0.19 10.32
N ILE A 40 -8.43 -1.32 9.75
CA ILE A 40 -8.18 -1.67 8.35
C ILE A 40 -9.45 -1.41 7.54
N ARG A 41 -9.34 -0.62 6.46
CA ARG A 41 -10.48 -0.39 5.56
C ARG A 41 -10.88 -1.69 4.85
N ASN A 42 -12.18 -1.87 4.65
CA ASN A 42 -12.75 -3.09 4.08
C ASN A 42 -12.36 -3.39 2.63
N ASN A 43 -11.69 -2.47 1.94
CA ASN A 43 -11.21 -2.63 0.58
C ASN A 43 -9.70 -2.93 0.48
N GLN A 44 -9.00 -3.08 1.61
CA GLN A 44 -7.61 -3.56 1.64
C GLN A 44 -7.58 -5.09 1.77
N TYR A 45 -6.89 -5.75 0.84
CA TYR A 45 -6.82 -7.20 0.76
C TYR A 45 -5.46 -7.77 1.18
N ALA A 46 -4.37 -7.00 1.02
CA ALA A 46 -3.07 -7.46 1.51
C ALA A 46 -2.93 -7.19 3.01
N PHE A 47 -2.03 -7.94 3.66
CA PHE A 47 -1.70 -7.81 5.08
C PHE A 47 -2.89 -7.91 6.05
N THR A 48 -4.06 -8.31 5.54
CA THR A 48 -5.30 -8.46 6.27
C THR A 48 -5.59 -9.94 6.45
N GLN A 49 -6.05 -10.33 7.64
CA GLN A 49 -6.38 -11.72 7.91
C GLN A 49 -7.55 -12.19 7.03
N ASN A 50 -7.48 -13.44 6.55
CA ASN A 50 -8.48 -14.08 5.70
C ASN A 50 -8.70 -13.41 4.34
N ARG A 51 -7.72 -12.63 3.86
CA ARG A 51 -7.73 -12.03 2.53
C ARG A 51 -6.48 -12.45 1.76
N SER A 52 -6.61 -12.50 0.44
CA SER A 52 -5.59 -12.95 -0.49
C SER A 52 -5.74 -12.26 -1.85
N THR A 53 -4.74 -12.41 -2.71
CA THR A 53 -4.84 -11.97 -4.12
C THR A 53 -6.05 -12.58 -4.82
N VAL A 54 -6.34 -13.85 -4.52
CA VAL A 54 -7.51 -14.55 -5.08
C VAL A 54 -8.79 -13.87 -4.62
N SER A 55 -8.94 -13.56 -3.32
CA SER A 55 -10.15 -12.87 -2.83
C SER A 55 -10.33 -11.49 -3.45
N ALA A 56 -9.23 -10.75 -3.67
CA ALA A 56 -9.27 -9.44 -4.31
C ALA A 56 -9.75 -9.56 -5.77
N LEU A 57 -9.11 -10.44 -6.54
CA LEU A 57 -9.47 -10.68 -7.94
C LEU A 57 -10.89 -11.23 -8.09
N THR A 58 -11.31 -12.16 -7.24
CA THR A 58 -12.68 -12.69 -7.26
C THR A 58 -13.70 -11.58 -6.98
N CYS A 59 -13.44 -10.69 -6.02
CA CYS A 59 -14.34 -9.58 -5.72
C CYS A 59 -14.45 -8.61 -6.91
N ILE A 60 -13.31 -8.16 -7.45
CA ILE A 60 -13.25 -7.24 -8.60
C ILE A 60 -13.96 -7.87 -9.81
N SER A 61 -13.60 -9.09 -10.18
CA SER A 61 -14.19 -9.78 -11.33
C SER A 61 -15.70 -9.99 -11.18
N GLN A 62 -16.17 -10.39 -9.99
CA GLN A 62 -17.60 -10.55 -9.74
C GLN A 62 -18.35 -9.22 -9.85
N LYS A 63 -17.73 -8.14 -9.37
CA LYS A 63 -18.31 -6.81 -9.42
C LYS A 63 -18.44 -6.30 -10.85
N TRP A 64 -17.38 -6.45 -11.64
CA TRP A 64 -17.38 -6.05 -13.05
C TRP A 64 -18.39 -6.86 -13.84
N PHE A 65 -18.43 -8.18 -13.66
CA PHE A 65 -19.44 -9.05 -14.28
C PHE A 65 -20.86 -8.60 -13.92
N ASN A 66 -21.11 -8.25 -12.66
CA ASN A 66 -22.42 -7.78 -12.24
C ASN A 66 -22.79 -6.44 -12.89
N ALA A 67 -21.83 -5.55 -13.07
CA ALA A 67 -22.05 -4.26 -13.72
C ALA A 67 -22.28 -4.41 -15.23
N THR A 68 -21.53 -5.28 -15.92
CA THR A 68 -21.54 -5.38 -17.39
C THR A 68 -22.55 -6.39 -17.92
N ASP A 69 -22.60 -7.60 -17.35
CA ASP A 69 -23.30 -8.75 -17.92
C ASP A 69 -24.60 -9.10 -17.19
N ASN A 70 -24.72 -8.71 -15.91
CA ASN A 70 -25.88 -9.01 -15.07
C ASN A 70 -26.69 -7.75 -14.69
N SER A 71 -26.41 -6.60 -15.32
CA SER A 71 -27.14 -5.37 -15.04
C SER A 71 -28.46 -5.33 -15.83
N PRO A 72 -29.60 -5.04 -15.18
CA PRO A 72 -30.87 -4.85 -15.86
C PRO A 72 -30.96 -3.51 -16.61
N ASP A 73 -30.05 -2.58 -16.33
CA ASP A 73 -29.96 -1.29 -17.00
C ASP A 73 -29.28 -1.41 -18.37
N SER A 74 -29.36 -0.33 -19.17
CA SER A 74 -28.62 -0.16 -20.42
C SER A 74 -27.18 -0.67 -20.33
N ARG A 75 -26.66 -1.25 -21.42
CA ARG A 75 -25.29 -1.78 -21.54
C ARG A 75 -24.28 -0.87 -20.84
N MET A 76 -23.62 -1.41 -19.82
CA MET A 76 -22.62 -0.70 -19.02
C MET A 76 -21.21 -1.09 -19.46
N VAL A 77 -20.26 -0.18 -19.23
CA VAL A 77 -18.83 -0.39 -19.41
C VAL A 77 -18.08 0.00 -18.14
N VAL A 78 -17.01 -0.72 -17.83
CA VAL A 78 -16.16 -0.47 -16.66
C VAL A 78 -14.87 0.21 -17.12
N HIS A 79 -14.57 1.34 -16.50
CA HIS A 79 -13.31 2.04 -16.64
C HIS A 79 -12.48 1.83 -15.37
N ALA A 80 -11.25 1.33 -15.53
CA ALA A 80 -10.37 1.04 -14.40
C ALA A 80 -9.04 1.78 -14.53
N LEU A 81 -8.56 2.32 -13.41
CA LEU A 81 -7.21 2.87 -13.25
C LEU A 81 -6.41 1.95 -12.32
N PHE A 82 -5.24 1.52 -12.80
CA PHE A 82 -4.30 0.73 -12.02
C PHE A 82 -3.14 1.63 -11.58
N LEU A 83 -3.04 1.86 -10.28
CA LEU A 83 -1.99 2.64 -9.65
C LEU A 83 -0.99 1.70 -8.99
N ASP A 84 0.25 1.75 -9.46
CA ASP A 84 1.37 1.01 -8.89
C ASP A 84 2.51 2.00 -8.62
N ARG A 85 2.86 2.18 -7.35
CA ARG A 85 4.03 2.95 -6.91
C ARG A 85 4.86 2.07 -5.97
N LYS A 86 6.18 2.26 -5.99
CA LYS A 86 7.12 1.72 -4.99
C LYS A 86 6.92 2.39 -3.62
N ALA A 87 5.71 2.32 -3.06
CA ALA A 87 5.29 3.12 -1.92
C ALA A 87 6.14 2.83 -0.69
N PHE A 88 6.52 1.58 -0.48
CA PHE A 88 7.37 1.17 0.65
C PHE A 88 8.78 1.75 0.62
N ASP A 89 9.34 2.05 -0.56
CA ASP A 89 10.69 2.61 -0.68
C ASP A 89 10.69 4.14 -0.50
N MET A 90 9.53 4.78 -0.64
CA MET A 90 9.36 6.24 -0.66
C MET A 90 8.66 6.81 0.58
N VAL A 91 8.43 6.00 1.62
CA VAL A 91 7.75 6.44 2.84
C VAL A 91 8.61 7.46 3.61
N ASP A 92 8.17 8.71 3.66
CA ASP A 92 8.78 9.71 4.55
C ASP A 92 8.41 9.38 6.01
N HIS A 93 9.41 9.22 6.87
CA HIS A 93 9.20 8.83 8.26
C HIS A 93 8.46 9.91 9.07
N GLY A 94 8.68 11.20 8.76
CA GLY A 94 8.01 12.31 9.45
C GLY A 94 6.53 12.40 9.09
N ILE A 95 6.17 12.22 7.81
CA ILE A 95 4.78 12.15 7.36
C ILE A 95 4.09 10.92 7.98
N LEU A 96 4.74 9.75 7.93
CA LEU A 96 4.20 8.51 8.51
C LEU A 96 3.87 8.70 10.00
N LEU A 97 4.83 9.20 10.80
CA LEU A 97 4.65 9.38 12.24
C LEU A 97 3.55 10.40 12.58
N ARG A 98 3.44 11.48 11.79
CA ARG A 98 2.38 12.48 11.96
C ARG A 98 1.00 11.87 11.76
N LYS A 99 0.79 11.12 10.67
CA LYS A 99 -0.50 10.48 10.41
C LYS A 99 -0.84 9.41 11.42
N LEU A 100 0.14 8.62 11.84
CA LEU A 100 -0.05 7.68 12.93
C LEU A 100 -0.53 8.37 14.21
N ALA A 101 0.00 9.57 14.52
CA ALA A 101 -0.48 10.36 15.65
C ALA A 101 -1.92 10.88 15.46
N GLU A 102 -2.32 11.23 14.24
CA GLU A 102 -3.70 11.68 13.92
C GLU A 102 -4.73 10.55 14.04
N LEU A 103 -4.32 9.30 13.84
CA LEU A 103 -5.19 8.12 13.88
C LEU A 103 -5.49 7.60 15.30
N ASN A 104 -5.08 8.32 16.34
CA ASN A 104 -5.25 7.94 17.74
C ASN A 104 -4.74 6.54 18.08
N ILE A 105 -3.68 6.07 17.41
CA ILE A 105 -3.04 4.79 17.78
C ILE A 105 -2.47 4.88 19.20
N ASN A 106 -2.24 3.71 19.82
CA ASN A 106 -1.58 3.66 21.10
C ASN A 106 -0.22 4.39 21.07
N LYS A 107 -0.03 5.33 22.00
CA LYS A 107 1.20 6.14 22.09
C LYS A 107 2.46 5.28 22.20
N SER A 108 2.40 4.14 22.88
CA SER A 108 3.56 3.25 23.01
C SER A 108 3.95 2.61 21.67
N LEU A 109 2.97 2.23 20.84
CA LEU A 109 3.21 1.76 19.48
C LEU A 109 3.81 2.88 18.62
N GLY A 110 3.25 4.09 18.69
CA GLY A 110 3.78 5.24 17.95
C GLY A 110 5.23 5.56 18.28
N LEU A 111 5.59 5.58 19.57
CA LEU A 111 6.97 5.77 20.03
C LEU A 111 7.89 4.62 19.62
N TRP A 112 7.39 3.38 19.65
CA TRP A 112 8.14 2.22 19.20
C TRP A 112 8.45 2.31 17.70
N ILE A 113 7.47 2.71 16.87
CA ILE A 113 7.65 2.92 15.42
C ILE A 113 8.64 4.06 15.17
N GLN A 114 8.54 5.17 15.90
CA GLN A 114 9.48 6.27 15.81
C GLN A 114 10.91 5.78 16.08
N SER A 115 11.13 5.09 17.20
CA SER A 115 12.44 4.53 17.53
C SER A 115 12.90 3.48 16.51
N PHE A 116 11.99 2.76 15.88
CA PHE A 116 12.31 1.74 14.89
C PHE A 116 12.77 2.35 13.56
N LEU A 117 12.24 3.53 13.19
CA LEU A 117 12.56 4.22 11.94
C LEU A 117 13.69 5.25 12.08
N ASP A 118 13.89 5.80 13.28
CA ASP A 118 14.87 6.85 13.53
C ASP A 118 16.33 6.39 13.32
N GLY A 119 17.15 7.29 12.78
CA GLY A 119 18.60 7.10 12.64
C GLY A 119 19.03 5.88 11.82
N ARG A 120 18.15 5.34 10.96
CA ARG A 120 18.44 4.10 10.24
C ARG A 120 19.58 4.24 9.25
N SER A 121 20.36 3.17 9.17
CA SER A 121 21.44 3.01 8.19
C SER A 121 21.45 1.60 7.62
N GLN A 122 22.01 1.47 6.42
CA GLN A 122 22.18 0.20 5.73
C GLN A 122 23.59 0.05 5.16
N GLN A 123 23.99 -1.21 4.98
CA GLN A 123 25.21 -1.63 4.30
C GLN A 123 24.94 -2.88 3.48
N VAL A 124 25.65 -3.02 2.37
CA VAL A 124 25.61 -4.22 1.53
C VAL A 124 26.79 -5.10 1.89
N LYS A 125 26.52 -6.37 2.17
CA LYS A 125 27.55 -7.40 2.35
C LYS A 125 27.59 -8.29 1.10
N LEU A 126 28.75 -8.33 0.43
CA LEU A 126 29.01 -9.24 -0.67
C LEU A 126 30.19 -10.14 -0.32
N ASN A 127 29.90 -11.42 -0.06
CA ASN A 127 30.88 -12.39 0.46
C ASN A 127 31.54 -11.89 1.77
N TYR A 128 32.82 -11.52 1.69
CA TYR A 128 33.62 -11.03 2.81
C TYR A 128 33.77 -9.50 2.82
N PHE A 129 33.19 -8.81 1.84
CA PHE A 129 33.27 -7.35 1.70
C PHE A 129 32.01 -6.68 2.23
N LEU A 130 32.19 -5.51 2.84
CA LEU A 130 31.13 -4.62 3.30
C LEU A 130 31.24 -3.29 2.57
N SER A 131 30.10 -2.74 2.14
CA SER A 131 30.04 -1.38 1.61
C SER A 131 30.22 -0.34 2.73
N SER A 132 30.40 0.93 2.34
CA SER A 132 30.20 2.05 3.25
C SER A 132 28.78 2.02 3.85
N VAL A 133 28.65 2.54 5.07
CA VAL A 133 27.36 2.81 5.70
C VAL A 133 26.66 3.92 4.94
N SER A 134 25.40 3.69 4.57
CA SER A 134 24.51 4.71 4.01
C SER A 134 23.33 4.94 4.95
N SER A 135 22.92 6.20 5.12
CA SER A 135 21.68 6.52 5.84
C SER A 135 20.45 6.11 5.01
N CYS A 136 19.36 5.78 5.70
CA CYS A 136 18.06 5.46 5.12
C CYS A 136 17.03 6.50 5.60
N PRO A 137 16.94 7.68 4.96
CA PRO A 137 16.05 8.75 5.41
C PRO A 137 14.57 8.47 5.10
N ALA A 138 14.28 7.52 4.23
CA ALA A 138 12.93 7.16 3.82
C ALA A 138 12.80 5.65 3.60
N GLY A 139 11.56 5.20 3.52
CA GLY A 139 11.17 3.84 3.23
C GLY A 139 11.08 2.94 4.46
N VAL A 140 10.38 1.83 4.31
CA VAL A 140 10.26 0.78 5.31
C VAL A 140 11.16 -0.40 4.95
N PRO A 141 11.77 -1.08 5.94
CA PRO A 141 12.62 -2.21 5.64
C PRO A 141 11.82 -3.38 5.04
N GLN A 142 12.33 -3.93 3.94
CA GLN A 142 11.70 -5.09 3.31
C GLN A 142 11.75 -6.31 4.23
N GLY A 143 10.58 -6.87 4.56
CA GLY A 143 10.48 -8.01 5.48
C GLY A 143 10.17 -7.61 6.93
N SER A 144 9.91 -6.32 7.18
CA SER A 144 9.09 -5.90 8.32
C SER A 144 7.69 -6.49 8.22
N VAL A 145 7.13 -6.91 9.35
CA VAL A 145 5.77 -7.46 9.42
C VAL A 145 4.74 -6.38 9.75
N ILE A 146 5.10 -5.45 10.64
CA ILE A 146 4.16 -4.46 11.17
C ILE A 146 4.07 -3.22 10.27
N LEU A 147 5.19 -2.80 9.67
CA LEU A 147 5.23 -1.56 8.90
C LEU A 147 4.43 -1.61 7.60
N PRO A 148 4.42 -2.71 6.82
CA PRO A 148 3.57 -2.77 5.63
C PRO A 148 2.07 -2.69 5.97
N ALA A 149 1.64 -3.30 7.08
CA ALA A 149 0.27 -3.15 7.57
C ALA A 149 0.00 -1.67 7.92
N LEU A 150 0.85 -1.05 8.74
CA LEU A 150 0.69 0.35 9.12
C LEU A 150 0.70 1.35 7.95
N VAL A 151 1.61 1.18 6.98
CA VAL A 151 1.72 2.08 5.81
C VAL A 151 0.49 1.98 4.91
N ASN A 152 0.03 0.74 4.66
CA ASN A 152 -1.08 0.48 3.77
C ASN A 152 -2.44 0.77 4.39
N ASP A 153 -2.60 0.44 5.68
CA ASP A 153 -3.90 0.46 6.34
C ASP A 153 -4.29 1.87 6.80
N ASN A 154 -3.33 2.80 6.89
CA ASN A 154 -3.52 4.02 7.67
C ASN A 154 -2.96 5.31 7.05
N VAL A 155 -1.96 5.28 6.15
CA VAL A 155 -1.22 6.52 5.86
C VAL A 155 -1.21 6.91 4.39
N HIS A 156 -0.73 6.07 3.46
CA HIS A 156 -0.46 6.56 2.11
C HIS A 156 -1.53 6.18 1.07
N ILE A 157 -2.05 4.96 1.15
CA ILE A 157 -3.02 4.47 0.15
C ILE A 157 -4.44 4.94 0.49
N ASN A 158 -4.69 5.18 1.77
CA ASN A 158 -5.94 5.77 2.21
C ASN A 158 -6.10 7.21 1.71
N ASP A 159 -5.02 7.98 1.56
CA ASP A 159 -5.08 9.32 0.95
C ASP A 159 -5.62 9.27 -0.48
N ILE A 160 -5.26 8.23 -1.24
CA ILE A 160 -5.73 8.07 -2.62
C ILE A 160 -7.25 8.00 -2.62
N GLU A 161 -7.82 7.20 -1.72
CA GLU A 161 -9.27 7.07 -1.54
C GLU A 161 -9.89 8.36 -0.98
N ASP A 162 -9.25 9.02 -0.03
CA ASP A 162 -9.74 10.26 0.59
C ASP A 162 -9.63 11.47 -0.36
N SER A 163 -8.79 11.40 -1.39
CA SER A 163 -8.65 12.42 -2.44
C SER A 163 -9.73 12.34 -3.50
N VAL A 164 -10.42 11.20 -3.62
CA VAL A 164 -11.50 11.03 -4.60
C VAL A 164 -12.67 11.94 -4.23
N PRO A 165 -13.15 12.81 -5.14
CA PRO A 165 -14.30 13.66 -4.85
C PRO A 165 -15.55 12.84 -4.54
N ASN A 166 -16.22 13.13 -3.42
CA ASN A 166 -17.46 12.45 -2.99
C ASN A 166 -18.59 12.48 -4.03
N SER A 167 -18.53 13.38 -5.02
CA SER A 167 -19.48 13.48 -6.12
C SER A 167 -19.29 12.41 -7.20
N ILE A 168 -18.15 11.72 -7.21
CA ILE A 168 -17.80 10.72 -8.21
C ILE A 168 -17.92 9.33 -7.57
N ALA A 169 -18.80 8.50 -8.13
CA ALA A 169 -18.93 7.11 -7.68
C ALA A 169 -17.76 6.29 -8.24
N VAL A 170 -16.80 5.97 -7.38
CA VAL A 170 -15.63 5.15 -7.70
C VAL A 170 -15.45 4.10 -6.63
N ASP A 171 -15.19 2.88 -7.08
CA ASP A 171 -14.81 1.79 -6.22
C ASP A 171 -13.29 1.69 -6.15
N THR A 172 -12.79 1.43 -4.95
CA THR A 172 -11.35 1.35 -4.70
C THR A 172 -11.03 -0.03 -4.16
N HIS A 173 -9.98 -0.66 -4.68
CA HIS A 173 -9.52 -1.99 -4.32
C HIS A 173 -8.01 -2.00 -4.12
N LYS A 174 -7.55 -2.34 -2.92
CA LYS A 174 -6.14 -2.21 -2.53
C LYS A 174 -5.53 -3.58 -2.28
N TYR A 175 -4.33 -3.82 -2.81
CA TYR A 175 -3.53 -4.99 -2.47
C TYR A 175 -2.07 -4.59 -2.28
N GLY A 176 -1.70 -4.37 -1.03
CA GLY A 176 -0.37 -3.93 -0.67
C GLY A 176 -0.24 -2.47 -1.05
N ASP A 177 0.80 -2.13 -1.81
CA ASP A 177 1.03 -0.82 -2.42
C ASP A 177 0.26 -0.58 -3.73
N ALA A 178 -0.32 -1.64 -4.31
CA ALA A 178 -1.15 -1.51 -5.52
C ALA A 178 -2.57 -1.08 -5.18
N CYS A 179 -3.11 -0.14 -5.96
CA CYS A 179 -4.47 0.34 -5.85
C CYS A 179 -5.15 0.31 -7.23
N THR A 180 -6.32 -0.31 -7.29
CA THR A 180 -7.20 -0.27 -8.45
C THR A 180 -8.40 0.59 -8.12
N LEU A 181 -8.69 1.57 -8.98
CA LEU A 181 -9.93 2.32 -8.94
C LEU A 181 -10.77 1.93 -10.14
N ASP A 182 -12.08 1.76 -9.96
CA ASP A 182 -12.99 1.45 -11.05
C ASP A 182 -14.31 2.20 -10.96
N GLN A 183 -14.82 2.57 -12.13
CA GLN A 183 -16.09 3.25 -12.32
C GLN A 183 -16.90 2.53 -13.40
N SER A 184 -18.16 2.26 -13.10
CA SER A 184 -19.13 1.73 -14.07
C SER A 184 -19.94 2.88 -14.66
N VAL A 185 -19.95 3.01 -15.98
CA VAL A 185 -20.72 4.03 -16.72
C VAL A 185 -21.55 3.37 -17.83
N LYS A 186 -22.60 4.04 -18.31
CA LYS A 186 -23.34 3.53 -19.47
C LYS A 186 -22.48 3.60 -20.71
N GLU A 187 -22.64 2.65 -21.61
CA GLU A 187 -21.93 2.64 -22.88
C GLU A 187 -22.27 3.92 -23.67
N GLY A 188 -21.25 4.71 -24.02
CA GLY A 188 -21.38 6.00 -24.69
C GLY A 188 -21.28 7.22 -23.76
N ASP A 189 -21.40 7.04 -22.45
CA ASP A 189 -21.18 8.12 -21.47
C ASP A 189 -19.69 8.37 -21.22
N VAL A 190 -19.37 9.59 -20.77
CA VAL A 190 -18.00 9.98 -20.43
C VAL A 190 -17.67 9.58 -18.99
N SER A 191 -16.60 8.82 -18.81
CA SER A 191 -16.08 8.48 -17.49
C SER A 191 -15.42 9.68 -16.80
N GLN A 192 -15.62 9.80 -15.50
CA GLN A 192 -15.05 10.83 -14.63
C GLN A 192 -13.69 10.43 -14.06
N MET A 193 -13.12 9.29 -14.46
CA MET A 193 -11.84 8.78 -13.93
C MET A 193 -10.66 9.72 -14.18
N GLN A 194 -10.74 10.60 -15.20
CA GLN A 194 -9.72 11.63 -15.40
C GLN A 194 -9.78 12.72 -14.32
N GLU A 195 -10.97 13.11 -13.86
CA GLU A 195 -11.13 14.07 -12.76
C GLU A 195 -10.58 13.48 -11.45
N VAL A 196 -10.83 12.19 -11.23
CA VAL A 196 -10.26 11.42 -10.12
C VAL A 196 -8.73 11.45 -10.17
N LEU A 197 -8.14 11.19 -11.33
CA LEU A 197 -6.68 11.26 -11.49
C LEU A 197 -6.12 12.66 -11.22
N ASN A 198 -6.82 13.70 -11.67
CA ASN A 198 -6.41 15.09 -11.45
C ASN A 198 -6.45 15.48 -9.97
N SER A 199 -7.42 14.97 -9.20
CA SER A 199 -7.53 15.21 -7.75
C SER A 199 -6.39 14.58 -6.94
N MET A 200 -5.70 13.57 -7.49
CA MET A 200 -4.57 12.88 -6.85
C MET A 200 -3.21 13.55 -7.10
N GLN A 201 -3.13 14.55 -7.98
CA GLN A 201 -1.87 15.20 -8.38
C GLN A 201 -1.51 16.47 -7.60
N THR A 202 -2.35 16.86 -6.63
CA THR A 202 -2.13 17.98 -5.70
C THR A 202 -1.64 17.51 -4.35
#